data_AF-A0A6B2GCF4-F1
#
_entry.id   AF-A0A6B2GCF4-F1
#
_cell.length_a   1.000
_cell.length_b   1.000
_cell.length_c   1.000
_cell.angle_alpha   90.00
_cell.angle_beta   90.00
_cell.angle_gamma   90.00
#
_symmetry.space_group_name_H-M   'P 1'
#
loop_
_entity.id
_entity.type
_entity.pdbx_description
1 polymer ?
#
loop_
_entity_poly.entity_id
_entity_poly.type
_entity_poly.pdbx_seq_one_letter_code
_entity_poly.pdbx_strand_id
1 'polypeptide(L)'
;MDFFIDKVILAPMVRANTIAMRILCLNYGADIVFTPEIVDYSIIDCKKIENERLGTTDFINSNSEVIFRTSLAEKSRLIFQLGTSSSKRALKALKIVENNVSGLDVNMGCPKHFS
;
A
#
# COMPACT_ATOMS: atom_id res chain seq x y z
N MET A 1 -11.80 15.13 -12.23
CA MET A 1 -11.53 13.69 -12.47
C MET A 1 -10.02 13.49 -12.60
N ASP A 2 -9.21 14.31 -11.90
CA ASP A 2 -7.89 14.70 -12.42
C ASP A 2 -6.74 14.10 -11.61
N PHE A 3 -7.06 13.25 -10.64
CA PHE A 3 -6.07 12.68 -9.72
C PHE A 3 -4.93 11.96 -10.47
N PHE A 4 -5.24 11.27 -11.57
CA PHE A 4 -4.28 10.51 -12.37
C PHE A 4 -3.84 11.18 -13.68
N ILE A 5 -4.32 12.39 -13.98
CA ILE A 5 -4.01 13.06 -15.26
C ILE A 5 -2.68 13.81 -15.13
N ASP A 6 -1.80 13.65 -16.13
CA ASP A 6 -0.48 14.29 -16.24
C ASP A 6 0.38 14.15 -14.97
N LYS A 7 0.46 12.91 -14.45
CA LYS A 7 1.20 12.58 -13.22
C LYS A 7 2.48 11.80 -13.49
N VAL A 8 3.51 12.11 -12.71
CA VAL A 8 4.70 11.27 -12.56
C VAL A 8 4.45 10.27 -11.44
N ILE A 9 4.40 8.98 -11.78
CA ILE A 9 3.96 7.91 -10.87
C ILE A 9 5.10 6.92 -10.62
N LEU A 10 5.40 6.64 -9.34
CA LEU A 10 6.23 5.51 -8.96
C LEU A 10 5.42 4.22 -9.08
N ALA A 11 5.76 3.39 -10.07
CA ALA A 11 5.15 2.09 -10.31
C ALA A 11 5.35 1.13 -9.12
N PRO A 12 4.43 0.17 -8.89
CA PRO A 12 4.54 -0.81 -7.82
C PRO A 12 5.68 -1.79 -8.06
N MET A 13 6.56 -1.95 -7.07
CA MET A 13 7.72 -2.83 -7.17
C MET A 13 7.93 -3.60 -5.86
N VAL A 14 7.82 -4.93 -5.95
CA VAL A 14 8.06 -5.86 -4.83
C VAL A 14 9.46 -5.62 -4.26
N ARG A 15 9.57 -5.56 -2.91
CA ARG A 15 10.77 -5.23 -2.12
C ARG A 15 11.30 -3.80 -2.25
N ALA A 16 11.21 -3.17 -3.43
CA ALA A 16 11.75 -1.83 -3.63
C ALA A 16 10.90 -0.73 -2.97
N ASN A 17 9.57 -0.79 -3.12
CA ASN A 17 8.67 0.29 -2.70
C ASN A 17 8.32 0.27 -1.20
N THR A 18 9.30 0.04 -0.33
CA THR A 18 9.14 0.33 1.11
C THR A 18 8.86 1.82 1.33
N ILE A 19 8.38 2.19 2.52
CA ILE A 19 8.04 3.60 2.85
C ILE A 19 9.21 4.57 2.56
N ALA A 20 10.46 4.15 2.79
CA ALA A 20 11.63 4.96 2.53
C ALA A 20 11.76 5.34 1.04
N MET A 21 11.61 4.37 0.13
CA MET A 21 11.67 4.62 -1.31
C MET A 21 10.51 5.52 -1.76
N ARG A 22 9.30 5.27 -1.27
CA ARG A 22 8.13 6.08 -1.64
C ARG A 22 8.30 7.54 -1.23
N ILE A 23 8.70 7.80 0.03
CA ILE A 23 8.98 9.16 0.51
C ILE A 23 10.11 9.80 -0.31
N LEU A 24 11.17 9.05 -0.64
CA LEU A 24 12.27 9.56 -1.47
C LEU A 24 11.75 10.02 -2.84
N CYS A 25 10.96 9.20 -3.54
CA CYS A 25 10.39 9.56 -4.83
C CYS A 25 9.47 10.78 -4.74
N LEU A 26 8.65 10.90 -3.69
CA LEU A 26 7.83 12.10 -3.45
C LEU A 26 8.68 13.36 -3.28
N ASN A 27 9.84 13.25 -2.62
CA ASN A 27 10.77 14.37 -2.46
C ASN A 27 11.46 14.76 -3.78
N TYR A 28 11.59 13.83 -4.72
CA TYR A 28 12.14 14.06 -6.07
C TYR A 28 11.08 14.41 -7.12
N GLY A 29 9.84 14.68 -6.71
CA GLY A 29 8.80 15.18 -7.60
C GLY A 29 7.86 14.13 -8.19
N ALA A 30 7.82 12.91 -7.64
CA ALA A 30 6.71 12.01 -7.93
C ALA A 30 5.40 12.58 -7.36
N ASP A 31 4.34 12.57 -8.18
CA ASP A 31 3.00 12.98 -7.78
C ASP A 31 2.27 11.88 -7.00
N ILE A 32 2.48 10.63 -7.40
CA ILE A 32 1.80 9.45 -6.86
C ILE A 32 2.83 8.35 -6.64
N VAL A 33 2.69 7.62 -5.53
CA VAL A 33 3.53 6.46 -5.21
C VAL A 33 2.69 5.24 -4.91
N PHE A 34 3.09 4.10 -5.46
CA PHE A 34 2.44 2.82 -5.19
C PHE A 34 3.19 2.06 -4.11
N THR A 35 2.45 1.31 -3.29
CA THR A 35 3.05 0.25 -2.45
C THR A 35 3.67 -0.84 -3.34
N PRO A 36 4.47 -1.76 -2.76
CA PRO A 36 4.67 -3.06 -3.38
C PRO A 36 3.33 -3.77 -3.53
N GLU A 37 3.27 -4.80 -4.37
CA GLU A 37 2.14 -5.74 -4.30
C GLU A 37 2.10 -6.39 -2.91
N ILE A 38 0.93 -6.30 -2.27
CA ILE A 38 0.65 -6.97 -0.99
C ILE A 38 -0.48 -7.96 -1.21
N VAL A 39 -0.27 -9.23 -0.87
CA VAL A 39 -1.25 -10.29 -1.03
C VAL A 39 -2.39 -10.12 -0.01
N ASP A 40 -3.64 -10.33 -0.42
CA ASP A 40 -4.81 -10.15 0.44
C ASP A 40 -4.75 -10.92 1.76
N TYR A 41 -4.25 -12.15 1.76
CA TYR A 41 -4.06 -12.97 2.96
C TYR A 41 -3.15 -12.32 4.00
N SER A 42 -2.10 -11.61 3.59
CA SER A 42 -1.14 -11.04 4.54
C SER A 42 -1.68 -9.81 5.26
N ILE A 43 -2.60 -9.06 4.66
CA ILE A 43 -3.17 -7.86 5.26
C ILE A 43 -4.46 -8.13 6.05
N ILE A 44 -5.23 -9.16 5.68
CA ILE A 44 -6.50 -9.50 6.34
C ILE A 44 -6.32 -9.79 7.84
N ASP A 45 -5.19 -10.39 8.22
CA ASP A 45 -4.89 -10.76 9.60
C ASP A 45 -4.04 -9.70 10.33
N CYS A 46 -3.82 -8.52 9.70
CA CYS A 46 -3.07 -7.45 10.33
C CYS A 46 -3.89 -6.66 11.35
N LYS A 47 -3.20 -6.22 12.40
CA LYS A 47 -3.66 -5.17 13.30
C LYS A 47 -3.03 -3.84 12.89
N LYS A 48 -3.85 -2.80 12.83
CA LYS A 48 -3.38 -1.42 12.68
C LYS A 48 -2.87 -0.90 14.02
N ILE A 49 -1.65 -0.39 14.04
CA ILE A 49 -0.99 0.19 15.23
C ILE A 49 -0.45 1.56 14.84
N GLU A 50 -0.78 2.59 15.62
CA GLU A 50 -0.12 3.89 15.49
C GLU A 50 1.22 3.84 16.22
N ASN A 51 2.30 4.16 15.50
CA ASN A 51 3.66 4.12 15.98
C ASN A 51 4.15 5.55 16.24
N GLU A 52 3.90 6.06 17.44
CA GLU A 52 4.21 7.43 17.83
C GLU A 52 5.70 7.77 17.71
N ARG A 53 6.58 6.79 17.99
CA ARG A 53 8.04 6.98 17.90
C ARG A 53 8.50 7.30 16.48
N LEU A 54 7.84 6.71 15.47
CA LEU A 54 8.19 6.90 14.06
C LEU A 54 7.24 7.88 13.34
N GLY A 55 6.12 8.24 13.95
CA GLY A 55 5.07 9.01 13.28
C GLY A 55 4.42 8.23 12.13
N THR A 56 4.31 6.90 12.25
CA THR A 56 3.77 6.01 11.20
C THR A 56 2.54 5.25 11.66
N THR A 57 1.74 4.81 10.70
CA THR A 57 0.74 3.76 10.92
C THR A 57 1.30 2.45 10.39
N ASP A 58 1.32 1.43 11.25
CA ASP A 58 1.88 0.11 10.96
C ASP A 58 0.75 -0.94 10.91
N PHE A 59 0.79 -1.81 9.91
CA PHE A 59 -0.10 -2.96 9.78
C PHE A 59 0.72 -4.22 10.06
N ILE A 60 0.48 -4.80 11.24
CA ILE A 60 1.32 -5.85 11.81
C ILE A 60 0.56 -7.16 11.87
N ASN A 61 1.14 -8.25 11.37
CA ASN A 61 0.54 -9.58 11.44
C ASN A 61 0.66 -10.19 12.86
N SER A 62 0.12 -11.40 13.05
CA SER A 62 0.20 -12.13 14.32
C SER A 62 1.63 -12.45 14.76
N ASN A 63 2.59 -12.48 13.83
CA ASN A 63 3.99 -12.78 14.09
C ASN A 63 4.82 -11.53 14.44
N SER A 64 4.18 -10.38 14.66
CA SER A 64 4.82 -9.09 14.89
C SER A 64 5.62 -8.54 13.71
N GLU A 65 5.35 -9.02 12.50
CA GLU A 65 5.98 -8.51 11.26
C GLU A 65 5.15 -7.38 10.67
N VAL A 66 5.82 -6.31 10.25
CA VAL A 66 5.18 -5.16 9.59
C VAL A 66 4.98 -5.49 8.11
N ILE A 67 3.73 -5.75 7.73
CA ILE A 67 3.35 -6.05 6.34
C ILE A 67 3.26 -4.77 5.51
N PHE A 68 2.72 -3.72 6.11
CA PHE A 68 2.58 -2.41 5.48
C PHE A 68 2.82 -1.32 6.51
N ARG A 69 3.57 -0.28 6.11
CA ARG A 69 3.83 0.92 6.90
C ARG A 69 3.58 2.14 6.03
N THR A 70 2.90 3.14 6.59
CA THR A 70 2.62 4.42 5.94
C THR A 70 2.74 5.57 6.92
N SER A 71 2.78 6.80 6.43
CA SER A 71 2.76 8.02 7.25
C SER A 71 1.88 9.09 6.62
N LEU A 72 1.60 10.15 7.38
CA LEU A 72 0.84 11.28 6.88
C LEU A 72 1.50 11.97 5.66
N ALA A 73 2.84 11.88 5.54
CA ALA A 73 3.61 12.55 4.48
C ALA A 73 3.31 12.02 3.06
N GLU A 74 2.90 10.76 2.94
CA GLU A 74 2.56 10.13 1.66
C GLU A 74 1.06 9.85 1.50
N LYS A 75 0.27 9.90 2.58
CA LYS A 75 -1.15 9.48 2.59
C LYS A 75 -1.96 10.04 1.43
N SER A 76 -1.83 11.34 1.12
CA SER A 76 -2.56 12.05 0.05
C SER A 76 -2.16 11.66 -1.39
N ARG A 77 -1.09 10.87 -1.53
CA ARG A 77 -0.45 10.50 -2.80
C ARG A 77 -0.14 8.99 -2.90
N LEU A 78 -0.53 8.21 -1.88
CA LEU A 78 -0.22 6.79 -1.78
C LEU A 78 -1.36 5.94 -2.35
N ILE A 79 -1.00 5.03 -3.25
CA ILE A 79 -1.89 3.99 -3.79
C ILE A 79 -1.48 2.64 -3.23
N PHE A 80 -2.43 1.91 -2.66
CA PHE A 80 -2.22 0.56 -2.16
C PHE A 80 -2.53 -0.46 -3.25
N GLN A 81 -1.51 -1.20 -3.70
CA GLN A 81 -1.69 -2.27 -4.68
C GLN A 81 -1.88 -3.61 -3.97
N LEU A 82 -3.02 -4.25 -4.27
CA LEU A 82 -3.41 -5.54 -3.74
C LEU A 82 -3.21 -6.65 -4.79
N GLY A 83 -2.57 -7.75 -4.39
CA GLY A 83 -2.63 -9.03 -5.09
C GLY A 83 -3.80 -9.86 -4.55
N THR A 84 -4.77 -10.20 -5.40
CA THR A 84 -5.94 -10.99 -4.98
C THR A 84 -6.58 -11.74 -6.15
N SER A 85 -7.09 -12.94 -5.87
CA SER A 85 -7.93 -13.72 -6.79
C SER A 85 -9.40 -13.81 -6.36
N SER A 86 -9.82 -13.10 -5.31
CA SER A 86 -11.17 -13.17 -4.74
C SER A 86 -11.73 -11.81 -4.39
N SER A 87 -12.86 -11.43 -5.00
CA SER A 87 -13.55 -10.16 -4.71
C SER A 87 -13.92 -9.99 -3.23
N LYS A 88 -14.30 -11.08 -2.55
CA LYS A 88 -14.64 -11.05 -1.11
C LYS A 88 -13.43 -10.76 -0.24
N ARG A 89 -12.29 -11.41 -0.53
CA ARG A 89 -11.04 -11.16 0.19
C ARG A 89 -10.50 -9.77 -0.12
N ALA A 90 -10.56 -9.35 -1.39
CA ALA A 90 -10.20 -8.01 -1.82
C ALA A 90 -10.93 -6.94 -1.00
N LEU A 91 -12.26 -7.01 -0.93
CA LEU A 91 -13.05 -6.06 -0.14
C LEU A 91 -12.66 -6.07 1.34
N LYS A 92 -12.43 -7.25 1.93
CA LYS A 92 -12.01 -7.37 3.34
C LYS A 92 -10.64 -6.74 3.58
N ALA A 93 -9.67 -7.04 2.71
CA ALA A 93 -8.31 -6.52 2.76
C ALA A 93 -8.28 -5.00 2.60
N LEU A 94 -8.99 -4.46 1.61
CA LEU A 94 -8.98 -3.04 1.28
C LEU A 94 -9.63 -2.18 2.37
N LYS A 95 -10.70 -2.67 3.02
CA LYS A 95 -11.33 -1.99 4.17
C LYS A 95 -10.38 -1.78 5.34
N ILE A 96 -9.35 -2.62 5.49
CA ILE A 96 -8.37 -2.47 6.57
C ILE A 96 -7.48 -1.23 6.33
N VAL A 97 -7.15 -0.94 5.06
CA VAL A 97 -6.18 0.09 4.70
C VAL A 97 -6.80 1.38 4.13
N GLU A 98 -8.08 1.37 3.75
CA GLU A 98 -8.75 2.47 3.00
C GLU A 98 -8.58 3.85 3.65
N ASN A 99 -8.57 3.93 4.98
CA ASN A 99 -8.45 5.19 5.71
C ASN A 99 -7.00 5.73 5.79
N ASN A 100 -6.04 5.02 5.21
CA ASN A 100 -4.60 5.28 5.33
C ASN A 100 -3.92 5.54 3.96
N VAL A 101 -4.68 5.51 2.86
CA VAL A 101 -4.19 5.64 1.47
C VAL A 101 -5.13 6.57 0.68
N SER A 102 -4.73 7.02 -0.50
CA SER A 102 -5.54 7.86 -1.39
C SER A 102 -6.20 7.12 -2.54
N GLY A 103 -5.79 5.87 -2.76
CA GLY A 103 -6.40 5.02 -3.76
C GLY A 103 -6.03 3.57 -3.58
N LEU A 104 -6.78 2.72 -4.27
CA LEU A 104 -6.70 1.28 -4.21
C LEU A 104 -6.47 0.77 -5.64
N ASP A 105 -5.53 -0.15 -5.80
CA ASP A 105 -5.19 -0.77 -7.07
C ASP A 105 -5.20 -2.30 -6.92
N VAL A 106 -5.48 -3.00 -8.01
CA VAL A 106 -5.48 -4.47 -8.06
C VAL A 106 -4.47 -4.90 -9.12
N ASN A 107 -3.47 -5.68 -8.70
CA ASN A 107 -2.53 -6.26 -9.63
C ASN A 107 -3.22 -7.33 -10.50
N MET A 108 -3.20 -7.14 -11.82
CA MET A 108 -3.75 -8.08 -12.81
C MET A 108 -2.66 -8.79 -13.62
N GLY A 109 -1.38 -8.59 -13.28
CA GLY A 109 -0.23 -9.18 -13.97
C GLY A 109 0.33 -10.45 -13.29
N CYS A 110 0.13 -10.63 -11.99
CA CYS A 110 0.61 -11.81 -11.27
C CYS A 110 -0.29 -13.04 -11.52
N PRO A 111 0.28 -14.25 -11.73
CA PRO A 111 -0.52 -15.45 -11.96
C PRO A 111 -1.42 -15.77 -10.76
N LYS A 112 -2.66 -16.22 -11.03
CA LYS A 112 -3.68 -16.51 -9.99
C LYS A 112 -3.22 -17.37 -8.82
N HIS A 113 -2.22 -18.23 -8.98
CA HIS A 113 -1.73 -19.08 -7.89
C HIS A 113 -0.94 -18.31 -6.82
N PHE A 114 -0.50 -17.08 -7.12
CA PHE A 114 0.21 -16.19 -6.20
C PHE A 114 -0.71 -15.14 -5.57
N SER A 115 -2.04 -15.24 -5.77
CA SER A 115 -3.05 -14.22 -5.42
C SER A 115 -4.32 -14.79 -4.79
#